data_AF-A0A173V2H9-F1
#
_entry.id   AF-A0A173V2H9-F1
#
_cell.length_a   1.000
_cell.length_b   1.000
_cell.length_c   1.000
_cell.angle_alpha   90.00
_cell.angle_beta   90.00
_cell.angle_gamma   90.00
#
_symmetry.space_group_name_H-M   'P 1'
#
loop_
_entity.id
_entity.type
_entity.pdbx_description
1 polymer ?
#
loop_
_entity_poly.entity_id
_entity_poly.type
_entity_poly.pdbx_seq_one_letter_code
_entity_poly.pdbx_strand_id
1 'polypeptide(L)'
;MENFIAHLKEVIPEKDSLKLVKKEAENYYKQHSLDECFATGLELYQSENFQIQEVGVFLVGYAACKNTSALSFLKDTVSQHKSWKVQEILAMAFDNYCKIIGYETAIPVIKEWLKSDCANTRRAVSEGLRIWTSRPYFKEHPQMAIQFLSSLKDDESEYVRKSIGNALKDISKKYPELVSNELKQWDLSSKEIKQVHKLASAYLNKS
;
A
#
# COMPACT_ATOMS: atom_id res chain seq x y z
N MET A 1 -16.72 -12.10 -19.11
CA MET A 1 -16.40 -10.74 -18.63
C MET A 1 -17.69 -9.94 -18.38
N GLU A 2 -18.55 -9.73 -19.40
CA GLU A 2 -19.84 -9.01 -19.26
C GLU A 2 -20.72 -9.51 -18.10
N ASN A 3 -20.83 -10.83 -17.93
CA ASN A 3 -21.60 -11.43 -16.82
C ASN A 3 -21.08 -11.04 -15.43
N PHE A 4 -19.78 -10.79 -15.27
CA PHE A 4 -19.21 -10.42 -13.99
C PHE A 4 -19.48 -8.94 -13.66
N ILE A 5 -19.41 -8.05 -14.66
CA ILE A 5 -19.78 -6.64 -14.47
C ILE A 5 -21.25 -6.51 -14.08
N ALA A 6 -22.15 -7.24 -14.74
CA ALA A 6 -23.57 -7.26 -14.39
C ALA A 6 -23.78 -7.75 -12.95
N HIS A 7 -23.15 -8.86 -12.57
CA HIS A 7 -23.17 -9.37 -11.19
C HIS A 7 -22.67 -8.34 -10.17
N LEU A 8 -21.54 -7.67 -10.45
CA LEU A 8 -21.01 -6.64 -9.55
C LEU A 8 -21.97 -5.47 -9.40
N LYS A 9 -22.66 -5.05 -10.47
CA LYS A 9 -23.68 -3.99 -10.40
C LYS A 9 -24.88 -4.37 -9.53
N GLU A 10 -25.23 -5.65 -9.46
CA GLU A 10 -26.32 -6.15 -8.62
C GLU A 10 -25.89 -6.32 -7.16
N VAL A 11 -24.66 -6.80 -6.91
CA VAL A 11 -24.19 -7.17 -5.57
C VAL A 11 -23.49 -6.03 -4.84
N ILE A 12 -22.84 -5.11 -5.54
CA ILE A 12 -22.19 -3.95 -4.92
C ILE A 12 -23.25 -2.88 -4.62
N PRO A 13 -23.49 -2.57 -3.34
CA PRO A 13 -24.47 -1.56 -2.95
C PRO A 13 -23.97 -0.15 -3.27
N GLU A 14 -24.89 0.83 -3.34
CA GLU A 14 -24.51 2.26 -3.46
C GLU A 14 -23.66 2.73 -2.29
N LYS A 15 -23.94 2.21 -1.09
CA LYS A 15 -23.15 2.51 0.10
C LYS A 15 -21.83 1.74 0.07
N ASP A 16 -20.74 2.45 0.32
CA ASP A 16 -19.39 1.88 0.35
C ASP A 16 -19.25 0.61 1.23
N SER A 17 -18.73 -0.46 0.63
CA SER A 17 -18.53 -1.76 1.26
C SER A 17 -17.22 -2.43 0.82
N LEU A 18 -16.10 -1.99 1.41
CA LEU A 18 -14.78 -2.61 1.21
C LEU A 18 -14.77 -4.14 1.45
N LYS A 19 -15.59 -4.63 2.39
CA LYS A 19 -15.72 -6.06 2.67
C LYS A 19 -16.23 -6.83 1.45
N LEU A 20 -17.25 -6.31 0.77
CA LEU A 20 -17.80 -6.93 -0.43
C LEU A 20 -16.83 -6.80 -1.61
N VAL A 21 -16.25 -5.62 -1.83
CA VAL A 21 -15.23 -5.39 -2.86
C VAL A 21 -14.10 -6.43 -2.78
N LYS A 22 -13.53 -6.62 -1.58
CA LYS A 22 -12.49 -7.64 -1.35
C LYS A 22 -12.98 -9.06 -1.62
N LYS A 23 -14.17 -9.39 -1.13
CA LYS A 23 -14.77 -10.72 -1.28
C LYS A 23 -14.97 -11.07 -2.76
N GLU A 24 -15.55 -10.16 -3.54
CA GLU A 24 -15.81 -10.41 -4.96
C GLU A 24 -14.51 -10.50 -5.77
N ALA A 25 -13.52 -9.64 -5.50
CA ALA A 25 -12.21 -9.73 -6.14
C ALA A 25 -11.49 -11.06 -5.80
N GLU A 26 -11.50 -11.47 -4.54
CA GLU A 26 -10.88 -12.72 -4.09
C GLU A 26 -11.58 -13.96 -4.67
N ASN A 27 -12.92 -13.94 -4.74
CA ASN A 27 -13.70 -15.02 -5.33
C ASN A 27 -13.40 -15.18 -6.82
N TYR A 28 -13.30 -14.07 -7.55
CA TYR A 28 -12.95 -14.09 -8.96
C TYR A 28 -11.52 -14.62 -9.15
N TYR A 29 -10.56 -14.10 -8.39
CA TYR A 29 -9.16 -14.52 -8.43
C TYR A 29 -8.98 -16.03 -8.19
N LYS A 30 -9.74 -16.63 -7.26
CA LYS A 30 -9.65 -18.07 -6.96
C LYS A 30 -10.16 -18.98 -8.09
N GLN A 31 -10.93 -18.44 -9.03
CA GLN A 31 -11.62 -19.21 -10.07
C GLN A 31 -11.06 -18.97 -11.47
N HIS A 32 -10.16 -18.00 -11.62
CA HIS A 32 -9.66 -17.56 -12.92
C HIS A 32 -8.13 -17.49 -12.92
N SER A 33 -7.55 -17.52 -14.13
CA SER A 33 -6.12 -17.33 -14.33
C SER A 33 -5.69 -15.89 -14.02
N LEU A 34 -4.38 -15.69 -13.83
CA LEU A 34 -3.82 -14.34 -13.62
C LEU A 34 -3.99 -13.44 -14.84
N ASP A 35 -3.98 -14.00 -16.05
CA ASP A 35 -4.21 -13.25 -17.29
C ASP A 35 -5.66 -12.77 -17.39
N GLU A 36 -6.63 -13.62 -17.02
CA GLU A 36 -8.04 -13.24 -16.91
C GLU A 36 -8.27 -12.20 -15.81
N CYS A 37 -7.58 -12.34 -14.66
CA CYS A 37 -7.62 -11.33 -13.59
C CYS A 37 -7.10 -9.98 -14.08
N PHE A 38 -6.00 -9.97 -14.82
CA PHE A 38 -5.44 -8.74 -15.36
C PHE A 38 -6.38 -8.10 -16.37
N ALA A 39 -6.83 -8.85 -17.39
CA ALA A 39 -7.72 -8.33 -18.43
C ALA A 39 -9.03 -7.80 -17.85
N THR A 40 -9.67 -8.58 -16.98
CA THR A 40 -10.91 -8.17 -16.30
C THR A 40 -10.65 -6.98 -15.38
N GLY A 41 -9.54 -6.97 -14.66
CA GLY A 41 -9.16 -5.87 -13.77
C GLY A 41 -9.04 -4.53 -14.50
N LEU A 42 -8.46 -4.53 -15.70
CA LEU A 42 -8.35 -3.34 -16.55
C LEU A 42 -9.73 -2.83 -17.00
N GLU A 43 -10.64 -3.74 -17.38
CA GLU A 43 -11.99 -3.36 -17.79
C GLU A 43 -12.80 -2.79 -16.62
N LEU A 44 -12.78 -3.47 -15.46
CA LEU A 44 -13.49 -3.00 -14.26
C LEU A 44 -13.00 -1.62 -13.80
N TYR A 45 -11.70 -1.34 -13.98
CA TYR A 45 -11.13 -0.03 -13.66
C TYR A 45 -11.70 1.12 -14.51
N GLN A 46 -12.23 0.83 -15.71
CA GLN A 46 -12.90 1.85 -16.55
C GLN A 46 -14.34 2.15 -16.13
N SER A 47 -14.89 1.42 -15.15
CA SER A 47 -16.26 1.63 -14.67
C SER A 47 -16.47 3.02 -14.08
N GLU A 48 -17.66 3.59 -14.25
CA GLU A 48 -18.09 4.81 -13.57
C GLU A 48 -18.37 4.58 -12.07
N ASN A 49 -18.55 3.33 -11.65
CA ASN A 49 -18.76 2.98 -10.25
C ASN A 49 -17.41 2.73 -9.56
N PHE A 50 -17.05 3.61 -8.61
CA PHE A 50 -15.76 3.54 -7.92
C PHE A 50 -15.51 2.21 -7.20
N GLN A 51 -16.53 1.55 -6.62
CA GLN A 51 -16.36 0.25 -5.95
C GLN A 51 -16.08 -0.87 -6.96
N ILE A 52 -16.60 -0.76 -8.19
CA ILE A 52 -16.24 -1.68 -9.28
C ILE A 52 -14.78 -1.43 -9.70
N GLN A 53 -14.35 -0.16 -9.77
CA GLN A 53 -12.94 0.16 -10.03
C GLN A 53 -12.03 -0.47 -8.97
N GLU A 54 -12.43 -0.40 -7.70
CA GLU A 54 -11.70 -1.01 -6.59
C GLU A 54 -11.56 -2.54 -6.72
N VAL A 55 -12.61 -3.25 -7.16
CA VAL A 55 -12.51 -4.68 -7.52
C VAL A 55 -11.46 -4.86 -8.61
N GLY A 56 -11.49 -4.01 -9.65
CA GLY A 56 -10.50 -4.03 -10.72
C GLY A 56 -9.06 -3.89 -10.23
N VAL A 57 -8.79 -2.92 -9.34
CA VAL A 57 -7.45 -2.71 -8.76
C VAL A 57 -6.99 -3.94 -7.96
N PHE A 58 -7.89 -4.60 -7.22
CA PHE A 58 -7.53 -5.85 -6.53
C PHE A 58 -7.15 -6.97 -7.50
N LEU A 59 -7.89 -7.14 -8.61
CA LEU A 59 -7.59 -8.16 -9.62
C LEU A 59 -6.23 -7.91 -10.29
N VAL A 60 -5.92 -6.66 -10.63
CA VAL A 60 -4.58 -6.29 -11.12
C VAL A 60 -3.51 -6.59 -10.06
N GLY A 61 -3.79 -6.31 -8.78
CA GLY A 61 -2.94 -6.65 -7.65
C GLY A 61 -2.58 -8.14 -7.57
N TYR A 62 -3.56 -9.03 -7.77
CA TYR A 62 -3.31 -10.46 -7.81
C TYR A 62 -2.45 -10.87 -9.02
N ALA A 63 -2.70 -10.29 -10.20
CA ALA A 63 -1.94 -10.58 -11.41
C ALA A 63 -0.48 -10.07 -11.37
N ALA A 64 -0.20 -9.01 -10.62
CA ALA A 64 1.11 -8.37 -10.56
C ALA A 64 2.27 -9.31 -10.18
N CYS A 65 2.00 -10.40 -9.47
CA CYS A 65 3.03 -11.37 -9.07
C CYS A 65 3.69 -12.13 -10.24
N LYS A 66 3.05 -12.17 -11.42
CA LYS A 66 3.57 -12.81 -12.64
C LYS A 66 3.51 -11.92 -13.87
N ASN A 67 2.91 -10.73 -13.75
CA ASN A 67 2.72 -9.80 -14.84
C ASN A 67 3.28 -8.42 -14.49
N THR A 68 4.39 -8.07 -15.14
CA THR A 68 5.05 -6.76 -14.94
C THR A 68 4.20 -5.60 -15.43
N SER A 69 3.37 -5.80 -16.46
CA SER A 69 2.43 -4.77 -16.94
C SER A 69 1.35 -4.46 -15.91
N ALA A 70 0.88 -5.48 -15.17
CA ALA A 70 -0.03 -5.28 -14.05
C ALA A 70 0.62 -4.45 -12.93
N LEU A 71 1.89 -4.74 -12.60
CA LEU A 71 2.63 -3.96 -11.61
C LEU A 71 2.84 -2.51 -12.06
N SER A 72 3.23 -2.28 -13.32
CA SER A 72 3.34 -0.93 -13.92
C SER A 72 1.99 -0.20 -13.93
N PHE A 73 0.89 -0.89 -14.22
CA PHE A 73 -0.44 -0.28 -14.20
C PHE A 73 -0.81 0.22 -12.79
N LEU A 74 -0.54 -0.57 -11.75
CA LEU A 74 -0.74 -0.12 -10.36
C LEU A 74 0.14 1.09 -10.04
N LYS A 75 1.42 1.03 -10.41
CA LYS A 75 2.43 2.05 -10.11
C LYS A 75 2.17 3.38 -10.81
N ASP A 76 1.84 3.33 -12.11
CA ASP A 76 1.90 4.49 -13.00
C ASP A 76 0.51 5.00 -13.40
N THR A 77 -0.51 4.13 -13.34
CA THR A 77 -1.90 4.52 -13.66
C THR A 77 -2.76 4.66 -12.40
N VAL A 78 -2.86 3.60 -11.57
CA VAL A 78 -3.73 3.64 -10.38
C VAL A 78 -3.27 4.68 -9.37
N SER A 79 -1.96 4.90 -9.24
CA SER A 79 -1.41 5.95 -8.37
C SER A 79 -1.83 7.37 -8.77
N GLN A 80 -2.25 7.59 -10.00
CA GLN A 80 -2.76 8.89 -10.47
C GLN A 80 -4.26 9.08 -10.21
N HIS A 81 -4.95 8.07 -9.68
CA HIS A 81 -6.38 8.12 -9.44
C HIS A 81 -6.75 9.16 -8.36
N LYS A 82 -7.78 9.97 -8.63
CA LYS A 82 -8.16 11.10 -7.75
C LYS A 82 -8.86 10.67 -6.45
N SER A 83 -9.49 9.49 -6.44
CA SER A 83 -10.20 8.99 -5.26
C SER A 83 -9.22 8.45 -4.23
N TRP A 84 -9.24 9.01 -3.01
CA TRP A 84 -8.45 8.52 -1.88
C TRP A 84 -8.79 7.07 -1.53
N LYS A 85 -10.02 6.61 -1.76
CA LYS A 85 -10.43 5.22 -1.49
C LYS A 85 -9.70 4.25 -2.42
N VAL A 86 -9.61 4.58 -3.70
CA VAL A 86 -8.83 3.80 -4.67
C VAL A 86 -7.34 3.80 -4.30
N GLN A 87 -6.82 4.91 -3.73
CA GLN A 87 -5.45 4.93 -3.19
C GLN A 87 -5.26 4.01 -1.97
N GLU A 88 -6.29 3.78 -1.16
CA GLU A 88 -6.26 2.73 -0.13
C GLU A 88 -6.21 1.34 -0.75
N ILE A 89 -6.96 1.12 -1.84
CA ILE A 89 -6.93 -0.17 -2.54
C ILE A 89 -5.59 -0.41 -3.20
N LEU A 90 -4.96 0.62 -3.77
CA LEU A 90 -3.59 0.53 -4.30
C LEU A 90 -2.60 0.07 -3.22
N ALA A 91 -2.67 0.63 -2.01
CA ALA A 91 -1.83 0.22 -0.90
C ALA A 91 -2.07 -1.26 -0.51
N MET A 92 -3.34 -1.69 -0.48
CA MET A 92 -3.69 -3.10 -0.20
C MET A 92 -3.28 -4.06 -1.32
N ALA A 93 -3.40 -3.63 -2.58
CA ALA A 93 -2.96 -4.40 -3.74
C ALA A 93 -1.43 -4.58 -3.74
N PHE A 94 -0.68 -3.55 -3.35
CA PHE A 94 0.76 -3.63 -3.20
C PHE A 94 1.19 -4.58 -2.06
N ASP A 95 0.50 -4.54 -0.90
CA ASP A 95 0.73 -5.50 0.19
C ASP A 95 0.42 -6.95 -0.27
N ASN A 96 -0.68 -7.15 -1.02
CA ASN A 96 -1.02 -8.44 -1.59
C ASN A 96 0.06 -8.95 -2.56
N TYR A 97 0.57 -8.09 -3.45
CA TYR A 97 1.69 -8.40 -4.32
C TYR A 97 2.90 -8.90 -3.51
N CYS A 98 3.32 -8.12 -2.50
CA CYS A 98 4.44 -8.48 -1.62
C CYS A 98 4.19 -9.80 -0.88
N LYS A 99 2.96 -10.04 -0.43
CA LYS A 99 2.56 -11.27 0.25
C LYS A 99 2.68 -12.50 -0.66
N ILE A 100 2.30 -12.37 -1.94
CA ILE A 100 2.30 -13.49 -2.89
C ILE A 100 3.73 -13.88 -3.29
N ILE A 101 4.58 -12.90 -3.58
CA ILE A 101 5.97 -13.17 -4.04
C ILE A 101 6.97 -13.38 -2.89
N GLY A 102 6.57 -13.03 -1.66
CA GLY A 102 7.43 -12.97 -0.49
C GLY A 102 8.03 -11.57 -0.29
N TYR A 103 7.95 -11.06 0.94
CA TYR A 103 8.38 -9.69 1.27
C TYR A 103 9.88 -9.44 1.04
N GLU A 104 10.73 -10.46 1.24
CA GLU A 104 12.16 -10.37 0.92
C GLU A 104 12.38 -10.24 -0.60
N THR A 105 11.73 -11.11 -1.39
CA THR A 105 11.74 -11.05 -2.85
C THR A 105 11.23 -9.70 -3.37
N ALA A 106 10.28 -9.08 -2.67
CA ALA A 106 9.68 -7.80 -3.03
C ALA A 106 10.57 -6.58 -2.75
N ILE A 107 11.69 -6.72 -2.03
CA ILE A 107 12.56 -5.59 -1.63
C ILE A 107 12.99 -4.69 -2.80
N PRO A 108 13.41 -5.21 -3.97
CA PRO A 108 13.76 -4.35 -5.10
C PRO A 108 12.61 -3.44 -5.54
N VAL A 109 11.39 -3.98 -5.61
CA VAL A 109 10.19 -3.22 -5.99
C VAL A 109 9.78 -2.24 -4.89
N ILE A 110 9.88 -2.64 -3.62
CA ILE A 110 9.65 -1.74 -2.47
C ILE A 110 10.57 -0.51 -2.56
N LYS A 111 11.87 -0.74 -2.79
CA LYS A 111 12.86 0.34 -2.92
C LYS A 111 12.59 1.22 -4.14
N GLU A 112 12.17 0.63 -5.25
CA GLU A 112 11.83 1.35 -6.47
C GLU A 112 10.62 2.26 -6.26
N TRP A 113 9.53 1.74 -5.70
CA TRP A 113 8.29 2.48 -5.48
C TRP A 113 8.45 3.59 -4.44
N LEU A 114 9.25 3.36 -3.39
CA LEU A 114 9.61 4.40 -2.41
C LEU A 114 10.40 5.57 -3.01
N LYS A 115 11.04 5.37 -4.18
CA LYS A 115 11.76 6.41 -4.91
C LYS A 115 10.97 7.02 -6.07
N SER A 116 9.70 6.64 -6.24
CA SER A 116 8.86 7.17 -7.32
C SER A 116 8.62 8.67 -7.14
N ASP A 117 8.58 9.42 -8.24
CA ASP A 117 8.17 10.83 -8.23
C ASP A 117 6.70 11.01 -7.81
N CYS A 118 5.88 9.98 -7.97
CA CYS A 118 4.48 10.00 -7.55
C CYS A 118 4.34 9.75 -6.04
N ALA A 119 3.84 10.76 -5.32
CA ALA A 119 3.59 10.66 -3.87
C ALA A 119 2.63 9.51 -3.50
N ASN A 120 1.62 9.23 -4.34
CA ASN A 120 0.69 8.12 -4.09
C ASN A 120 1.37 6.75 -4.21
N THR A 121 2.32 6.60 -5.14
CA THR A 121 3.13 5.38 -5.26
C THR A 121 4.00 5.16 -4.03
N ARG A 122 4.69 6.20 -3.55
CA ARG A 122 5.48 6.13 -2.31
C ARG A 122 4.58 5.79 -1.11
N ARG A 123 3.42 6.44 -1.02
CA ARG A 123 2.44 6.21 0.06
C ARG A 123 1.86 4.80 0.03
N ALA A 124 1.59 4.24 -1.14
CA ALA A 124 1.06 2.88 -1.27
C ALA A 124 1.97 1.86 -0.59
N VAL A 125 3.28 2.03 -0.70
CA VAL A 125 4.28 1.20 -0.01
C VAL A 125 4.26 1.47 1.50
N SER A 126 4.40 2.73 1.91
CA SER A 126 4.51 3.08 3.34
C SER A 126 3.29 2.67 4.13
N GLU A 127 2.09 2.81 3.54
CA GLU A 127 0.83 2.47 4.18
C GLU A 127 0.47 1.00 4.04
N GLY A 128 0.61 0.42 2.84
CA GLY A 128 0.14 -0.93 2.55
C GLY A 128 0.78 -1.99 3.44
N LEU A 129 2.07 -1.82 3.75
CA LEU A 129 2.81 -2.75 4.59
C LEU A 129 2.56 -2.54 6.08
N ARG A 130 1.78 -1.53 6.53
CA ARG A 130 1.51 -1.33 7.96
C ARG A 130 0.71 -2.50 8.56
N ILE A 131 1.03 -2.97 9.76
CA ILE A 131 2.25 -2.71 10.52
C ILE A 131 3.42 -3.49 9.88
N TRP A 132 4.49 -2.79 9.50
CA TRP A 132 5.61 -3.37 8.74
C TRP A 132 6.23 -4.57 9.45
N THR A 133 6.49 -4.44 10.74
CA THR A 133 7.09 -5.51 11.57
C THR A 133 6.11 -6.62 11.96
N SER A 134 4.90 -6.63 11.40
CA SER A 134 3.99 -7.78 11.43
C SER A 134 4.08 -8.62 10.14
N ARG A 135 4.75 -8.11 9.09
CA ARG A 135 4.98 -8.85 7.85
C ARG A 135 6.17 -9.80 7.98
N PRO A 136 6.15 -10.97 7.32
CA PRO A 136 7.34 -11.81 7.15
C PRO A 136 8.55 -11.01 6.66
N TYR A 137 9.76 -11.49 6.94
CA TYR A 137 11.03 -10.77 6.76
C TYR A 137 11.18 -9.55 7.68
N PHE A 138 10.31 -8.54 7.59
CA PHE A 138 10.40 -7.33 8.42
C PHE A 138 10.17 -7.57 9.91
N LYS A 139 9.43 -8.61 10.28
CA LYS A 139 9.30 -9.07 11.67
C LYS A 139 10.65 -9.52 12.26
N GLU A 140 11.44 -10.21 11.47
CA GLU A 140 12.77 -10.74 11.86
C GLU A 140 13.88 -9.68 11.64
N HIS A 141 13.62 -8.70 10.76
CA HIS A 141 14.53 -7.60 10.42
C HIS A 141 13.87 -6.22 10.61
N PRO A 142 13.47 -5.84 11.85
CA PRO A 142 12.77 -4.59 12.11
C PRO A 142 13.58 -3.35 11.72
N GLN A 143 14.92 -3.38 11.82
CA GLN A 143 15.81 -2.32 11.34
C GLN A 143 15.61 -2.00 9.86
N MET A 144 15.38 -2.99 9.01
CA MET A 144 15.18 -2.76 7.57
C MET A 144 13.91 -1.96 7.30
N ALA A 145 12.81 -2.27 8.01
CA ALA A 145 11.58 -1.50 7.92
C ALA A 145 11.78 -0.05 8.40
N ILE A 146 12.48 0.12 9.52
CA ILE A 146 12.80 1.45 10.06
C ILE A 146 13.65 2.25 9.07
N GLN A 147 14.69 1.65 8.48
CA GLN A 147 15.55 2.32 7.50
C GLN A 147 14.78 2.74 6.24
N PHE A 148 13.93 1.87 5.69
CA PHE A 148 13.13 2.21 4.51
C PHE A 148 12.17 3.37 4.79
N LEU A 149 11.46 3.33 5.91
CA LEU A 149 10.54 4.40 6.29
C LEU A 149 11.30 5.72 6.58
N SER A 150 12.41 5.65 7.32
CA SER A 150 13.20 6.82 7.72
C SER A 150 13.93 7.49 6.56
N SER A 151 14.13 6.77 5.44
CA SER A 151 14.67 7.37 4.22
C SER A 151 13.72 8.38 3.55
N LEU A 152 12.42 8.39 3.92
CA LEU A 152 11.41 9.35 3.45
C LEU A 152 10.94 10.32 4.55
N LYS A 153 11.74 10.51 5.62
CA LYS A 153 11.38 11.39 6.76
C LYS A 153 11.18 12.86 6.38
N ASP A 154 11.77 13.30 5.28
CA ASP A 154 11.73 14.65 4.72
C ASP A 154 10.94 14.73 3.42
N ASP A 155 10.13 13.71 3.10
CA ASP A 155 9.33 13.66 1.88
C ASP A 155 8.50 14.95 1.70
N GLU A 156 8.46 15.51 0.48
CA GLU A 156 7.74 16.75 0.18
C GLU A 156 6.23 16.65 0.43
N SER A 157 5.66 15.44 0.31
CA SER A 157 4.23 15.20 0.45
C SER A 157 3.85 14.98 1.91
N GLU A 158 2.99 15.85 2.43
CA GLU A 158 2.43 15.68 3.78
C GLU A 158 1.70 14.34 3.94
N TYR A 159 1.06 13.87 2.87
CA TYR A 159 0.34 12.60 2.84
C TYR A 159 1.29 11.41 3.07
N VAL A 160 2.45 11.42 2.40
CA VAL A 160 3.50 10.41 2.61
C VAL A 160 4.07 10.52 4.01
N ARG A 161 4.46 11.73 4.45
CA ARG A 161 5.00 11.97 5.81
C ARG A 161 4.08 11.47 6.92
N LYS A 162 2.76 11.65 6.79
CA LYS A 162 1.78 11.10 7.74
C LYS A 162 1.80 9.58 7.79
N SER A 163 1.91 8.91 6.63
CA SER A 163 2.00 7.46 6.57
C SER A 163 3.31 6.95 7.19
N ILE A 164 4.45 7.56 6.84
CA ILE A 164 5.77 7.23 7.41
C ILE A 164 5.78 7.38 8.94
N GLY A 165 5.34 8.53 9.45
CA GLY A 165 5.31 8.78 10.89
C GLY A 165 4.41 7.81 11.65
N ASN A 166 3.25 7.45 11.08
CA ASN A 166 2.36 6.46 11.69
C ASN A 166 2.91 5.03 11.59
N ALA A 167 3.58 4.66 10.49
CA ALA A 167 4.24 3.38 10.35
C ALA A 167 5.35 3.20 11.39
N LEU A 168 6.21 4.22 11.58
CA LEU A 168 7.24 4.22 12.62
C LEU A 168 6.63 4.15 14.03
N LYS A 169 5.54 4.88 14.29
CA LYS A 169 4.79 4.79 15.55
C LYS A 169 4.22 3.41 15.80
N ASP A 170 3.78 2.70 14.76
CA ASP A 170 3.28 1.33 14.91
C ASP A 170 4.42 0.37 15.26
N ILE A 171 5.61 0.55 14.66
CA ILE A 171 6.81 -0.21 15.00
C ILE A 171 7.27 0.09 16.43
N SER A 172 7.23 1.35 16.86
CA SER A 172 7.70 1.78 18.19
C SER A 172 6.94 1.15 19.35
N LYS A 173 5.69 0.69 19.13
CA LYS A 173 4.90 -0.03 20.14
C LYS A 173 5.52 -1.37 20.52
N LYS A 174 6.25 -2.01 19.60
CA LYS A 174 6.88 -3.32 19.81
C LYS A 174 8.41 -3.23 19.90
N TYR A 175 9.01 -2.28 19.19
CA TYR A 175 10.45 -2.07 19.13
C TYR A 175 10.82 -0.63 19.52
N PRO A 176 10.50 -0.19 20.75
CA PRO A 176 10.65 1.21 21.17
C PRO A 176 12.10 1.69 21.12
N GLU A 177 13.05 0.86 21.55
CA GLU A 177 14.49 1.21 21.54
C GLU A 177 15.04 1.42 20.14
N LEU A 178 14.64 0.57 19.18
CA LEU A 178 15.12 0.67 17.80
C LEU A 178 14.65 1.97 17.15
N VAL A 179 13.35 2.31 17.33
CA VAL A 179 12.80 3.56 16.80
C VAL A 179 13.38 4.77 17.54
N SER A 180 13.54 4.71 18.86
CA SER A 180 14.16 5.79 19.65
C SER A 180 15.60 6.08 19.18
N ASN A 181 16.39 5.04 18.96
CA ASN A 181 17.78 5.17 18.50
C ASN A 181 17.86 5.77 17.09
N GLU A 182 16.96 5.38 16.18
CA GLU A 182 16.86 6.01 14.85
C GLU A 182 16.48 7.50 14.98
N LEU A 183 15.42 7.82 15.72
CA LEU A 183 14.91 9.20 15.82
C LEU A 183 15.92 10.17 16.47
N LYS A 184 16.74 9.70 17.42
CA LYS A 184 17.82 10.50 18.04
C LYS A 184 18.89 10.98 17.05
N GLN A 185 19.02 10.32 15.91
CA GLN A 185 19.99 10.67 14.88
C GLN A 185 19.50 11.77 13.93
N TRP A 186 18.21 12.12 13.98
CA TRP A 186 17.61 13.02 13.01
C TRP A 186 17.90 14.48 13.33
N ASP A 187 18.37 15.23 12.33
CA ASP A 187 18.36 16.69 12.39
C ASP A 187 16.94 17.22 12.22
N LEU A 188 16.43 17.85 13.27
CA LEU A 188 15.08 18.42 13.30
C LEU A 188 15.09 19.88 12.83
N SER A 189 15.85 20.22 11.80
CA SER A 189 15.91 21.57 11.25
C SER A 189 14.68 21.91 10.39
N SER A 190 14.21 20.98 9.56
CA SER A 190 13.08 21.19 8.64
C SER A 190 11.71 20.92 9.27
N LYS A 191 10.65 21.54 8.71
CA LYS A 191 9.26 21.34 9.18
C LYS A 191 8.77 19.92 8.85
N GLU A 192 9.25 19.36 7.75
CA GLU A 192 8.95 18.03 7.23
C GLU A 192 9.41 16.97 8.23
N ILE A 193 10.69 17.01 8.61
CA ILE A 193 11.27 16.04 9.54
C ILE A 193 10.63 16.16 10.93
N LYS A 194 10.40 17.39 11.41
CA LYS A 194 9.67 17.64 12.68
C LYS A 194 8.29 16.99 12.69
N GLN A 195 7.56 17.05 11.57
CA GLN A 195 6.23 16.43 11.47
C GLN A 195 6.32 14.91 11.62
N VAL A 196 7.21 14.25 10.88
CA VAL A 196 7.38 12.79 10.94
C VAL A 196 7.86 12.37 12.32
N HIS A 197 8.87 13.05 12.86
CA HIS A 197 9.42 12.77 14.19
C HIS A 197 8.35 12.88 15.28
N LYS A 198 7.50 13.91 15.24
CA LYS A 198 6.39 14.09 16.19
C LYS A 198 5.40 12.92 16.15
N LEU A 199 5.06 12.43 14.96
CA LEU A 199 4.17 11.28 14.81
C LEU A 199 4.82 9.98 15.31
N ALA A 200 6.07 9.73 14.91
CA ALA A 200 6.82 8.52 15.25
C ALA A 200 7.09 8.39 16.76
N SER A 201 7.44 9.50 17.43
CA SER A 201 7.72 9.55 18.88
C SER A 201 6.48 9.57 19.77
N ALA A 202 5.27 9.68 19.19
CA ALA A 202 4.05 9.89 19.97
C ALA A 202 3.72 8.77 20.98
N TYR A 203 4.19 7.54 20.74
CA TYR A 203 4.05 6.44 21.69
C TYR A 203 5.20 6.43 22.72
N LEU A 204 6.42 6.73 22.27
CA LEU A 204 7.62 6.77 23.12
C LEU A 204 7.49 7.81 24.24
N ASN A 205 6.89 8.97 23.94
CA ASN A 205 6.74 10.07 24.91
C ASN A 205 5.62 9.83 25.95
N LYS A 206 4.87 8.73 25.83
CA LYS A 206 3.83 8.33 26.81
C LYS A 206 4.31 7.27 27.79
N SER A 207 5.48 6.70 27.53
CA SER A 207 6.09 5.61 28.30
C SER A 207 7.11 6.20 29.26
#